data_AF-A0A1N7PC35-F1
#
_entry.id   AF-A0A1N7PC35-F1
#
_cell.length_a   1.000
_cell.length_b   1.000
_cell.length_c   1.000
_cell.angle_alpha   90.00
_cell.angle_beta   90.00
_cell.angle_gamma   90.00
#
_symmetry.space_group_name_H-M   'P 1'
#
loop_
_entity.id
_entity.type
_entity.pdbx_description
1 polymer ?
#
loop_
_entity_poly.entity_id
_entity_poly.type
_entity_poly.pdbx_seq_one_letter_code
_entity_poly.pdbx_strand_id
1 'polypeptide(L)'
;MKLEHIGIAVKSLGLSNELFTKLLGKESYKQESVEREGVVTSFYNSGESKIELLEASREDSPISKFIDKKGEGVHHLAFGVKDIVFEIERLKKEGFQFISEEPKEGADNKLVVFLHPKCTNGVLIELCQENA
;
A
#
# COMPACT_ATOMS: atom_id res chain seq x y z
N MET A 1 -8.22 14.82 -0.13
CA MET A 1 -7.45 13.64 -0.56
C MET A 1 -5.99 14.04 -0.65
N LYS A 2 -5.09 13.29 -0.02
CA LYS A 2 -3.63 13.54 -0.06
C LYS A 2 -2.94 12.21 -0.37
N LEU A 3 -1.78 12.25 -1.03
CA LEU A 3 -0.94 11.07 -1.15
C LEU A 3 -0.46 10.68 0.26
N GLU A 4 -0.82 9.50 0.73
CA GLU A 4 -0.49 9.02 2.07
C GLU A 4 0.79 8.20 2.04
N HIS A 5 0.85 7.19 1.17
CA HIS A 5 2.07 6.40 0.99
C HIS A 5 2.24 5.86 -0.43
N ILE A 6 3.47 5.46 -0.71
CA ILE A 6 3.85 4.69 -1.90
C ILE A 6 4.30 3.31 -1.42
N GLY A 7 3.55 2.27 -1.79
CA GLY A 7 3.88 0.89 -1.51
C GLY A 7 4.89 0.35 -2.52
N ILE A 8 6.01 -0.19 -2.05
CA ILE A 8 7.09 -0.75 -2.87
C ILE A 8 7.28 -2.21 -2.48
N ALA A 9 6.98 -3.11 -3.42
CA ALA A 9 7.20 -4.54 -3.23
C ALA A 9 8.69 -4.87 -3.34
N VAL A 10 9.21 -5.56 -2.32
CA VAL A 10 10.62 -5.95 -2.20
C VAL A 10 10.74 -7.42 -1.80
N LYS A 11 11.82 -8.07 -2.22
CA LYS A 11 12.12 -9.46 -1.89
C LYS A 11 12.69 -9.62 -0.48
N SER A 12 13.36 -8.58 0.03
CA SER A 12 13.98 -8.60 1.34
C SER A 12 13.96 -7.21 1.98
N LEU A 13 13.16 -7.03 3.03
CA LEU A 13 13.20 -5.87 3.92
C LEU A 13 14.58 -5.67 4.51
N GLY A 14 15.35 -6.72 4.81
CA GLY A 14 16.71 -6.58 5.31
C GLY A 14 17.59 -5.76 4.35
N LEU A 15 17.69 -6.21 3.09
CA LEU A 15 18.48 -5.52 2.07
C LEU A 15 17.86 -4.16 1.67
N SER A 16 16.53 -4.10 1.55
CA SER A 16 15.85 -2.88 1.15
C SER A 16 15.89 -1.81 2.23
N ASN A 17 15.81 -2.16 3.52
CA ASN A 17 15.95 -1.19 4.60
C ASN A 17 17.35 -0.56 4.60
N GLU A 18 18.40 -1.35 4.37
CA GLU A 18 19.75 -0.79 4.23
C GLU A 18 19.83 0.21 3.06
N LEU A 19 19.25 -0.15 1.90
CA LEU A 19 19.22 0.69 0.72
C LEU A 19 18.45 2.00 0.96
N PHE A 20 17.22 1.91 1.47
CA PHE A 20 16.34 3.06 1.67
C PHE A 20 16.81 3.95 2.83
N THR A 21 17.45 3.38 3.85
CA THR A 21 18.09 4.18 4.91
C THR A 21 19.22 5.05 4.34
N LYS A 22 20.06 4.50 3.47
CA LYS A 22 21.11 5.27 2.78
C LYS A 22 20.52 6.32 1.83
N LEU A 23 19.46 5.96 1.09
CA LEU A 23 18.79 6.85 0.15
C LEU A 23 18.10 8.04 0.84
N LEU A 24 17.40 7.80 1.95
CA LEU A 24 16.58 8.80 2.64
C LEU A 24 17.30 9.48 3.80
N GLY A 25 18.50 9.00 4.18
CA GLY A 25 19.30 9.54 5.27
C GLY A 25 18.71 9.32 6.67
N LYS A 26 17.80 8.35 6.83
CA LYS A 26 17.11 8.03 8.09
C LYS A 26 16.62 6.60 8.09
N GLU A 27 16.51 6.00 9.27
CA GLU A 27 16.00 4.64 9.44
C GLU A 27 14.48 4.58 9.29
N SER A 28 13.97 3.37 9.08
CA SER A 28 12.53 3.10 9.15
C SER A 28 12.04 3.35 10.57
N TYR A 29 10.89 4.01 10.73
CA TYR A 29 10.37 4.33 12.06
C TYR A 29 9.41 3.26 12.62
N LYS A 30 8.93 2.34 11.77
CA LYS A 30 7.99 1.29 12.14
C LYS A 30 8.14 0.09 11.21
N GLN A 31 7.96 -1.10 11.77
CA GLN A 31 7.70 -2.33 11.03
C GLN A 31 6.48 -3.02 11.65
N GLU A 32 5.66 -3.63 10.83
CA GLU A 32 4.51 -4.41 11.30
C GLU A 32 4.24 -5.60 10.37
N SER A 33 3.63 -6.64 10.92
CA SER A 33 3.16 -7.79 10.15
C SER A 33 1.66 -7.66 9.95
N VAL A 34 1.21 -7.79 8.70
CA VAL A 34 -0.21 -7.87 8.35
C VAL A 34 -0.49 -9.31 7.93
N GLU A 35 -0.64 -10.18 8.91
CA GLU A 35 -0.71 -11.65 8.72
C GLU A 35 -1.80 -12.08 7.74
N ARG A 36 -2.97 -11.42 7.77
CA ARG A 36 -4.08 -11.72 6.85
C ARG A 36 -3.68 -11.55 5.38
N GLU A 37 -2.91 -10.50 5.08
CA GLU A 37 -2.44 -10.19 3.72
C GLU A 37 -1.13 -10.93 3.38
N GLY A 38 -0.46 -11.54 4.38
CA GLY A 38 0.78 -12.27 4.18
C GLY A 38 1.94 -11.35 3.81
N VAL A 39 2.03 -10.19 4.48
CA VAL A 39 3.03 -9.15 4.23
C VAL A 39 3.63 -8.64 5.54
N VAL A 40 4.92 -8.37 5.54
CA VAL A 40 5.62 -7.57 6.55
C VAL A 40 5.96 -6.23 5.90
N THR A 41 5.70 -5.14 6.61
CA THR A 41 5.88 -3.79 6.09
C THR A 41 6.95 -3.03 6.87
N SER A 42 7.61 -2.08 6.21
CA SER A 42 8.55 -1.14 6.85
C SER A 42 8.34 0.28 6.35
N PHE A 43 8.21 1.22 7.28
CA PHE A 43 7.80 2.58 6.97
C PHE A 43 8.92 3.60 7.13
N TYR A 44 9.03 4.48 6.14
CA TYR A 44 9.89 5.66 6.16
C TYR A 44 9.05 6.92 5.98
N ASN A 45 9.28 7.92 6.82
CA ASN A 45 8.70 9.25 6.62
C ASN A 45 9.33 9.90 5.38
N SER A 46 8.55 10.60 4.55
CA SER A 46 9.05 11.33 3.39
C SER A 46 8.22 12.60 3.14
N GLY A 47 8.40 13.61 4.01
CA GLY A 47 7.61 14.83 3.98
C GLY A 47 6.19 14.58 4.50
N GLU A 48 5.18 14.93 3.71
CA GLU A 48 3.77 14.67 4.04
C GLU A 48 3.29 13.24 3.71
N SER A 49 4.12 12.45 3.01
CA SER A 49 3.80 11.07 2.63
C SER A 49 4.83 10.09 3.21
N LYS A 50 4.56 8.79 3.05
CA LYS A 50 5.43 7.70 3.51
C LYS A 50 5.92 6.84 2.33
N ILE A 51 7.07 6.22 2.52
CA ILE A 51 7.46 5.05 1.73
C ILE A 51 7.15 3.82 2.59
N GLU A 52 6.40 2.89 2.03
CA GLU A 52 6.09 1.61 2.65
C GLU A 52 6.73 0.49 1.84
N LEU A 53 7.73 -0.17 2.42
CA LEU A 53 8.34 -1.35 1.83
C LEU A 53 7.52 -2.58 2.22
N LEU A 54 7.26 -3.48 1.27
CA LEU A 54 6.39 -4.63 1.41
C LEU A 54 7.16 -5.91 1.07
N GLU A 55 7.41 -6.78 2.06
CA GLU A 55 7.95 -8.13 1.85
C GLU A 55 6.86 -9.17 2.09
N ALA A 56 6.75 -10.13 1.18
CA ALA A 56 5.85 -11.26 1.34
C ALA A 56 6.31 -12.17 2.50
N SER A 57 5.42 -12.44 3.45
CA SER A 57 5.69 -13.41 4.53
C SER A 57 5.32 -14.86 4.16
N ARG A 58 4.65 -15.05 3.01
CA ARG A 58 4.31 -16.36 2.43
C ARG A 58 4.25 -16.30 0.91
N GLU A 59 4.50 -17.43 0.26
CA GLU A 59 4.63 -17.55 -1.20
C GLU A 59 3.32 -17.26 -1.98
N ASP A 60 2.16 -17.47 -1.36
CA ASP A 60 0.86 -17.28 -2.02
C ASP A 60 0.28 -15.86 -1.85
N SER A 61 1.03 -14.94 -1.23
CA SER A 61 0.61 -13.56 -0.97
C SER A 61 0.48 -12.71 -2.24
N PRO A 62 -0.31 -11.62 -2.23
CA PRO A 62 -0.37 -10.69 -3.35
C PRO A 62 0.98 -10.10 -3.74
N ILE A 63 1.85 -9.83 -2.75
CA ILE A 63 3.18 -9.27 -2.96
C ILE A 63 4.11 -10.29 -3.64
N SER A 64 4.11 -11.56 -3.22
CA SER A 64 4.91 -12.60 -3.88
C SER A 64 4.51 -12.73 -5.35
N LYS A 65 3.20 -12.81 -5.62
CA LYS A 65 2.65 -12.88 -6.99
C LYS A 65 2.99 -11.65 -7.84
N PHE A 66 3.02 -10.47 -7.23
CA PHE A 66 3.45 -9.25 -7.92
C PHE A 66 4.92 -9.35 -8.33
N ILE A 67 5.80 -9.70 -7.38
CA ILE A 67 7.24 -9.80 -7.62
C ILE A 67 7.55 -10.86 -8.69
N ASP A 68 6.89 -12.01 -8.65
CA ASP A 68 7.08 -13.08 -9.65
C ASP A 68 6.72 -12.61 -11.07
N LYS A 69 5.69 -11.76 -11.18
CA LYS A 69 5.16 -11.29 -12.46
C LYS A 69 5.86 -10.04 -13.00
N LYS A 70 6.32 -9.16 -12.11
CA LYS A 70 6.76 -7.79 -12.44
C LYS A 70 8.16 -7.44 -11.95
N GLY A 71 8.73 -8.23 -11.05
CA GLY A 71 9.91 -7.86 -10.28
C GLY A 71 9.58 -6.95 -9.11
N GLU A 72 10.62 -6.57 -8.36
CA GLU A 72 10.52 -5.58 -7.28
C GLU A 72 10.24 -4.17 -7.86
N GLY A 73 9.56 -3.32 -7.08
CA GLY A 73 9.25 -1.96 -7.50
C GLY A 73 7.95 -1.41 -6.90
N VAL A 74 7.52 -0.25 -7.42
CA VAL A 74 6.28 0.40 -6.96
C VAL A 74 5.09 -0.53 -7.22
N HIS A 75 4.44 -0.93 -6.14
CA HIS A 75 3.27 -1.80 -6.14
C HIS A 75 1.98 -0.99 -6.28
N HIS A 76 1.85 0.07 -5.49
CA HIS A 76 0.62 0.87 -5.43
C HIS A 76 0.88 2.30 -4.93
N LEU A 77 -0.10 3.18 -5.17
CA LEU A 77 -0.18 4.52 -4.57
C LEU A 77 -1.40 4.57 -3.66
N ALA A 78 -1.25 5.12 -2.46
CA ALA A 78 -2.34 5.24 -1.50
C ALA A 78 -2.73 6.70 -1.26
N PHE A 79 -4.04 6.96 -1.23
CA PHE A 79 -4.59 8.28 -0.96
C PHE A 79 -5.42 8.29 0.31
N GLY A 80 -5.04 9.19 1.22
CA GLY A 80 -5.77 9.47 2.46
C GLY A 80 -7.10 10.15 2.18
N VAL A 81 -8.18 9.55 2.68
CA VAL A 81 -9.57 10.05 2.62
C VAL A 81 -10.16 10.20 4.02
N LYS A 82 -11.14 11.09 4.16
CA LYS A 82 -11.80 11.36 5.45
C LYS A 82 -12.94 10.39 5.75
N ASP A 83 -13.64 9.96 4.70
CA ASP A 83 -14.77 9.04 4.76
C ASP A 83 -14.66 8.07 3.57
N ILE A 84 -14.17 6.87 3.83
CA ILE A 84 -13.89 5.84 2.84
C ILE A 84 -15.19 5.28 2.26
N VAL A 85 -16.27 5.22 3.05
CA VAL A 85 -17.57 4.73 2.58
C VAL A 85 -18.17 5.73 1.60
N PHE A 86 -18.12 7.03 1.94
CA PHE A 86 -18.53 8.09 1.04
C PHE A 86 -17.72 8.08 -0.27
N GLU A 87 -16.39 7.95 -0.20
CA GLU A 87 -15.54 7.95 -1.40
C GLU A 87 -15.74 6.71 -2.28
N ILE A 88 -15.98 5.53 -1.69
CA ILE A 88 -16.37 4.33 -2.43
C ILE A 88 -17.63 4.60 -3.26
N GLU A 89 -18.68 5.12 -2.63
CA GLU A 89 -19.96 5.37 -3.31
C GLU A 89 -19.85 6.46 -4.38
N ARG A 90 -19.07 7.52 -4.12
CA ARG A 90 -18.79 8.57 -5.11
C ARG A 90 -18.07 7.98 -6.33
N LEU A 91 -17.00 7.22 -6.13
CA LEU A 91 -16.20 6.68 -7.24
C LEU A 91 -16.92 5.58 -8.02
N LYS A 92 -17.77 4.77 -7.37
CA LYS A 92 -18.66 3.83 -8.08
C LYS A 92 -19.59 4.57 -9.04
N LYS A 93 -20.17 5.70 -8.63
CA LYS A 93 -21.04 6.53 -9.50
C LYS A 93 -20.29 7.16 -10.69
N GLU A 94 -18.99 7.43 -10.52
CA GLU A 94 -18.10 7.88 -11.59
C GLU A 94 -17.58 6.74 -12.48
N GLY A 95 -17.99 5.49 -12.24
CA GLY A 95 -17.65 4.33 -13.08
C GLY A 95 -16.34 3.63 -12.74
N PHE A 96 -15.72 3.94 -11.59
CA PHE A 96 -14.54 3.22 -11.12
C PHE A 96 -14.90 1.81 -10.63
N GLN A 97 -13.99 0.87 -10.88
CA GLN A 97 -14.10 -0.51 -10.41
C GLN A 97 -13.20 -0.70 -9.19
N PHE A 98 -13.71 -1.39 -8.17
CA PHE A 98 -12.95 -1.76 -6.98
C PHE A 98 -12.53 -3.23 -7.05
N ILE A 99 -11.41 -3.56 -6.41
CA ILE A 99 -10.95 -4.95 -6.25
C ILE A 99 -11.82 -5.67 -5.20
N SER A 100 -12.16 -4.98 -4.12
CA SER A 100 -13.15 -5.43 -3.12
C SER A 100 -14.18 -4.34 -2.88
N GLU A 101 -15.45 -4.71 -2.76
CA GLU A 101 -16.54 -3.74 -2.60
C GLU A 101 -16.61 -3.12 -1.20
N GLU A 102 -16.04 -3.80 -0.20
CA GLU A 102 -16.00 -3.35 1.19
C GLU A 102 -14.57 -2.97 1.59
N PRO A 103 -14.41 -1.87 2.37
CA PRO A 103 -13.13 -1.53 2.96
C PRO A 103 -12.75 -2.58 4.01
N LYS A 104 -11.46 -2.86 4.12
CA LYS A 104 -10.89 -3.80 5.08
C LYS A 104 -9.92 -3.07 5.98
N GLU A 105 -9.60 -3.65 7.12
CA GLU A 105 -8.45 -3.19 7.86
C GLU A 105 -7.17 -3.38 7.01
N GLY A 106 -6.26 -2.42 7.07
CA GLY A 106 -4.96 -2.44 6.42
C GLY A 106 -3.82 -2.32 7.43
N ALA A 107 -2.64 -1.98 6.92
CA ALA A 107 -1.50 -1.55 7.71
C ALA A 107 -1.80 -0.23 8.45
N ASP A 108 -1.01 0.08 9.48
CA ASP A 108 -0.99 1.35 10.21
C ASP A 108 -2.33 1.72 10.87
N ASN A 109 -3.13 0.72 11.25
CA ASN A 109 -4.46 0.86 11.85
C ASN A 109 -5.42 1.72 10.99
N LYS A 110 -5.46 1.43 9.69
CA LYS A 110 -6.33 2.13 8.72
C LYS A 110 -7.38 1.20 8.12
N LEU A 111 -8.47 1.78 7.66
CA LEU A 111 -9.35 1.14 6.69
C LEU A 111 -8.83 1.41 5.28
N VAL A 112 -8.80 0.38 4.44
CA VAL A 112 -8.25 0.43 3.08
C VAL A 112 -9.19 -0.22 2.08
N VAL A 113 -9.20 0.29 0.86
CA VAL A 113 -9.86 -0.34 -0.29
C VAL A 113 -9.07 -0.04 -1.56
N PHE A 114 -9.04 -0.97 -2.51
CA PHE A 114 -8.27 -0.83 -3.74
C PHE A 114 -9.17 -0.66 -4.97
N LEU A 115 -8.77 0.24 -5.87
CA LEU A 115 -9.35 0.37 -7.20
C LEU A 115 -8.65 -0.61 -8.16
N HIS A 116 -9.40 -1.15 -9.12
CA HIS A 116 -8.84 -2.05 -10.11
C HIS A 116 -7.98 -1.26 -11.11
N PRO A 117 -6.72 -1.69 -11.38
CA PRO A 117 -5.82 -1.03 -12.33
C PRO A 117 -6.39 -0.76 -13.75
N LYS A 118 -7.45 -1.47 -14.16
CA LYS A 118 -8.10 -1.32 -15.46
C LYS A 118 -8.79 0.03 -15.63
N CYS A 119 -9.27 0.63 -14.54
CA CYS A 119 -9.92 1.95 -14.56
C CYS A 119 -8.99 3.09 -14.11
N THR A 120 -7.71 2.82 -13.86
CA THR A 120 -6.73 3.77 -13.31
C THR A 120 -5.42 3.75 -14.10
N ASN A 121 -5.51 3.58 -15.43
CA ASN A 121 -4.36 3.62 -16.35
C ASN A 121 -3.23 2.63 -15.99
N GLY A 122 -3.58 1.48 -15.39
CA GLY A 122 -2.63 0.44 -14.99
C GLY A 122 -2.01 0.65 -13.60
N VAL A 123 -2.36 1.73 -12.89
CA VAL A 123 -1.85 1.99 -11.53
C VAL A 123 -2.78 1.37 -10.49
N LEU A 124 -2.24 0.59 -9.56
CA LEU A 124 -3.00 0.13 -8.40
C LEU A 124 -3.15 1.29 -7.42
N ILE A 125 -4.40 1.69 -7.16
CA ILE A 125 -4.72 2.82 -6.29
C ILE A 125 -5.40 2.28 -5.03
N GLU A 126 -4.86 2.64 -3.87
CA GLU A 126 -5.47 2.42 -2.57
C GLU A 126 -6.12 3.72 -2.09
N LEU A 127 -7.30 3.61 -1.47
CA LEU A 127 -7.84 4.64 -0.59
C LEU A 127 -7.69 4.16 0.83
N CYS A 128 -7.14 5.01 1.70
CA CYS A 128 -6.93 4.71 3.10
C CYS A 128 -7.57 5.77 4.01
N GLN A 129 -8.15 5.34 5.12
CA GLN A 129 -8.71 6.22 6.15
C GLN A 129 -8.14 5.83 7.51
N GLU A 130 -7.70 6.82 8.28
CA GLU A 130 -7.31 6.63 9.67
C GLU A 130 -8.52 6.22 10.52
N ASN A 131 -8.36 5.17 11.32
CA ASN A 131 -9.36 4.82 12.33
C ASN A 131 -9.34 5.91 13.43
N ALA A 132 -10.53 6.39 13.81
CA ALA A 132 -10.71 7.40 14.85
C ALA A 132 -10.42 6.84 16.25
#